data_AF-A0A814EUP4-F1
#
_entry.id   AF-A0A814EUP4-F1
#
_cell.length_a   1.000
_cell.length_b   1.000
_cell.length_c   1.000
_cell.angle_alpha   90.00
_cell.angle_beta   90.00
_cell.angle_gamma   90.00
#
_symmetry.space_group_name_H-M   'P 1'
#
loop_
_entity.id
_entity.type
_entity.pdbx_description
1 polymer ?
#
loop_
_entity_poly.entity_id
_entity_poly.type
_entity_poly.pdbx_seq_one_letter_code
_entity_poly.pdbx_strand_id
1 'polypeptide(L)'
;MYSLLGGLQESKRHYHGVVYRGMGLGSVASSAYKKGLLFYWSGFTSCTKELKISTKWSRCTAVSVINIPQRFSHACFNIDDISKFPSEKEVLLQPYTCFRVLNNPTQSNDSGKDLTKIELVIEGTACNLSGVWTCDDNELNVKDAGTYCISHYRQKVFWFERQSKARWNFANVCCGTINNDYELTIQWGDLPLVHDK
;
A
#
# COMPACT_ATOMS: atom_id res chain seq x y z
N MET A 1 3.21 3.79 29.29
CA MET A 1 2.24 3.68 28.19
C MET A 1 3.03 3.30 26.94
N TYR A 2 3.05 2.02 26.56
CA TYR A 2 3.72 1.60 25.32
C TYR A 2 2.83 2.03 24.15
N SER A 3 3.33 2.89 23.26
CA SER A 3 2.60 3.18 22.03
C SER A 3 2.62 1.92 21.16
N LEU A 4 1.47 1.55 20.59
CA LEU A 4 1.35 0.43 19.65
C LEU A 4 2.43 0.52 18.55
N LEU A 5 2.73 1.74 18.10
CA LEU A 5 3.78 2.05 17.13
C LEU A 5 5.19 1.72 17.66
N GLY A 6 5.51 2.06 18.92
CA GLY A 6 6.82 1.78 19.51
C GLY A 6 7.09 0.28 19.62
N GLY A 7 6.07 -0.54 19.91
CA GLY A 7 6.21 -2.00 19.91
C GLY A 7 6.35 -2.61 18.52
N LEU A 8 5.76 -1.99 17.48
CA LEU A 8 5.87 -2.48 16.10
C LEU A 8 7.22 -2.12 15.44
N GLN A 9 7.86 -1.04 15.88
CA GLN A 9 9.12 -0.53 15.32
C GLN A 9 10.37 -1.32 15.72
N GLU A 10 10.23 -2.41 16.48
CA GLU A 10 11.37 -3.27 16.80
C GLU A 10 11.89 -3.97 15.54
N SER A 11 13.19 -3.86 15.27
CA SER A 11 13.82 -4.38 14.04
C SER A 11 13.58 -5.88 13.81
N LYS A 12 13.44 -6.66 14.88
CA LYS A 12 13.11 -8.10 14.83
C LYS A 12 11.76 -8.40 14.17
N ARG A 13 10.87 -7.41 14.08
CA ARG A 13 9.56 -7.51 13.46
C ARG A 13 9.54 -7.07 12.00
N HIS A 14 10.60 -6.44 11.50
CA HIS A 14 10.66 -6.03 10.11
C HIS A 14 10.61 -7.26 9.20
N TYR A 15 9.78 -7.19 8.16
CA TYR A 15 9.56 -8.31 7.25
C TYR A 15 9.80 -7.90 5.79
N HIS A 16 10.51 -8.75 5.05
CA HIS A 16 10.61 -8.67 3.59
C HIS A 16 10.38 -10.06 2.99
N GLY A 17 9.97 -10.11 1.72
CA GLY A 17 9.57 -11.35 1.06
C GLY A 17 8.18 -11.24 0.46
N VAL A 18 7.53 -12.38 0.24
CA VAL A 18 6.19 -12.45 -0.35
C VAL A 18 5.13 -12.64 0.72
N VAL A 19 4.07 -11.85 0.66
CA VAL A 19 2.87 -12.02 1.48
C VAL A 19 1.62 -12.08 0.61
N TYR A 20 0.54 -12.60 1.18
CA TYR A 20 -0.71 -12.85 0.51
C TYR A 20 -1.86 -12.16 1.25
N ARG A 21 -2.77 -11.57 0.48
CA ARG A 21 -4.03 -11.02 1.00
C ARG A 21 -5.20 -11.53 0.19
N GLY A 22 -6.03 -12.35 0.80
CA GLY A 22 -7.29 -12.79 0.22
C GLY A 22 -8.32 -11.68 0.22
N MET A 23 -9.11 -11.58 -0.85
CA MET A 23 -10.11 -10.55 -1.04
C MET A 23 -11.36 -11.13 -1.72
N GLY A 24 -12.53 -10.62 -1.35
CA GLY A 24 -13.75 -10.82 -2.13
C GLY A 24 -13.87 -9.73 -3.18
N LEU A 25 -13.31 -9.94 -4.36
CA LEU A 25 -13.43 -9.04 -5.50
C LEU A 25 -14.22 -9.71 -6.63
N GLY A 26 -15.22 -9.01 -7.16
CA GLY A 26 -15.87 -9.41 -8.41
C GLY A 26 -14.89 -9.37 -9.59
N SER A 27 -15.25 -10.03 -10.70
CA SER A 27 -14.44 -10.05 -11.92
C SER A 27 -14.17 -8.64 -12.47
N VAL A 28 -15.19 -7.77 -12.47
CA VAL A 28 -15.09 -6.37 -12.91
C VAL A 28 -14.08 -5.60 -12.05
N ALA A 29 -14.20 -5.66 -10.72
CA ALA A 29 -13.28 -4.98 -9.82
C ALA A 29 -11.84 -5.51 -9.95
N SER A 30 -11.68 -6.82 -10.14
CA SER A 30 -10.35 -7.43 -10.34
C SER A 30 -9.70 -6.95 -11.64
N SER A 31 -10.49 -6.74 -12.71
CA SER A 31 -9.99 -6.27 -14.01
C SER A 31 -9.45 -4.84 -14.01
N ALA A 32 -9.76 -4.05 -12.97
CA ALA A 32 -9.21 -2.72 -12.79
C ALA A 32 -7.70 -2.76 -12.50
N TYR A 33 -7.18 -3.84 -11.91
CA TYR A 33 -5.77 -4.01 -11.56
C TYR A 33 -4.92 -4.35 -12.79
N LYS A 34 -4.80 -3.41 -13.73
CA LYS A 34 -4.00 -3.58 -14.95
C LYS A 34 -2.51 -3.43 -14.67
N LYS A 35 -1.67 -4.11 -15.45
CA LYS A 35 -0.21 -3.96 -15.38
C LYS A 35 0.20 -2.49 -15.41
N GLY A 36 1.08 -2.10 -14.49
CA GLY A 36 1.58 -0.73 -14.37
C GLY A 36 0.69 0.20 -13.55
N LEU A 37 -0.55 -0.21 -13.19
CA LEU A 37 -1.39 0.58 -12.29
C LEU A 37 -0.66 0.82 -10.96
N LEU A 38 -0.71 2.07 -10.52
CA LEU A 38 -0.23 2.52 -9.22
C LEU A 38 -1.41 2.93 -8.36
N PHE A 39 -1.43 2.46 -7.12
CA PHE A 39 -2.47 2.78 -6.14
C PHE A 39 -1.93 2.66 -4.72
N TYR A 40 -2.75 2.94 -3.73
CA TYR A 40 -2.41 2.77 -2.32
C TYR A 40 -3.57 2.22 -1.49
N TRP A 41 -3.26 1.67 -0.33
CA TRP A 41 -4.24 1.37 0.72
C TRP A 41 -4.06 2.32 1.89
N SER A 42 -5.14 3.03 2.26
CA SER A 42 -5.11 4.07 3.31
C SER A 42 -5.10 3.53 4.74
N GLY A 43 -5.51 2.28 4.94
CA GLY A 43 -5.52 1.62 6.24
C GLY A 43 -4.37 0.64 6.43
N PHE A 44 -4.21 0.16 7.68
CA PHE A 44 -3.39 -1.01 7.94
C PHE A 44 -3.89 -2.19 7.10
N THR A 45 -2.96 -2.91 6.49
CA THR A 45 -3.29 -4.03 5.62
C THR A 45 -2.73 -5.32 6.21
N SER A 46 -3.64 -6.12 6.77
CA SER A 46 -3.33 -7.48 7.21
C SER A 46 -3.05 -8.39 6.00
N CYS A 47 -1.91 -9.08 6.04
CA CYS A 47 -1.49 -10.07 5.06
C CYS A 47 -0.95 -11.30 5.80
N THR A 48 -0.79 -12.42 5.11
CA THR A 48 -0.19 -13.64 5.65
C THR A 48 0.99 -14.09 4.80
N LYS A 49 1.94 -14.82 5.40
CA LYS A 49 3.06 -15.43 4.68
C LYS A 49 2.66 -16.66 3.86
N GLU A 50 1.42 -17.16 4.02
CA GLU A 50 0.97 -18.40 3.39
C GLU A 50 -0.28 -18.23 2.53
N LEU A 51 -0.19 -18.67 1.26
CA LEU A 51 -1.30 -18.61 0.31
C LEU A 51 -2.55 -19.34 0.83
N LYS A 52 -2.39 -20.55 1.38
CA LYS A 52 -3.51 -21.35 1.88
C LYS A 52 -4.30 -20.67 3.00
N ILE A 53 -3.62 -19.91 3.86
CA ILE A 53 -4.27 -19.15 4.93
C ILE A 53 -5.08 -18.01 4.30
N SER A 54 -4.48 -17.29 3.34
CA SER A 54 -5.14 -16.15 2.68
C SER A 54 -6.41 -16.52 1.92
N THR A 55 -6.50 -17.74 1.40
CA THR A 55 -7.62 -18.21 0.57
C THR A 55 -8.69 -18.97 1.36
N LYS A 56 -8.43 -19.27 2.65
CA LYS A 56 -9.31 -20.07 3.53
C LYS A 56 -10.71 -19.46 3.68
N TRP A 57 -10.85 -18.14 3.56
CA TRP A 57 -12.14 -17.48 3.73
C TRP A 57 -13.05 -17.78 2.53
N SER A 58 -14.27 -18.26 2.82
CA SER A 58 -15.20 -18.79 1.81
C SER A 58 -15.48 -17.83 0.65
N ARG A 59 -15.46 -16.51 0.90
CA ARG A 59 -15.72 -15.46 -0.09
C ARG A 59 -14.47 -14.95 -0.83
N CYS A 60 -13.29 -15.52 -0.60
CA CYS A 60 -12.08 -15.10 -1.29
C CYS A 60 -12.13 -15.49 -2.78
N THR A 61 -12.24 -14.52 -3.68
CA THR A 61 -12.30 -14.70 -5.15
C THR A 61 -11.05 -14.14 -5.84
N ALA A 62 -10.27 -13.35 -5.12
CA ALA A 62 -8.99 -12.82 -5.59
C ALA A 62 -7.95 -12.88 -4.47
N VAL A 63 -6.67 -12.99 -4.85
CA VAL A 63 -5.55 -12.91 -3.92
C VAL A 63 -4.53 -11.91 -4.46
N SER A 64 -4.16 -10.95 -3.60
CA SER A 64 -3.00 -10.10 -3.87
C SER A 64 -1.74 -10.86 -3.45
N VAL A 65 -0.81 -11.04 -4.37
CA VAL A 65 0.53 -11.58 -4.13
C VAL A 65 1.49 -10.39 -4.05
N ILE A 66 1.94 -10.05 -2.85
CA ILE A 66 2.63 -8.79 -2.57
C ILE A 66 4.11 -9.09 -2.30
N ASN A 67 4.97 -8.61 -3.20
CA ASN A 67 6.41 -8.59 -2.98
C ASN A 67 6.80 -7.37 -2.13
N ILE A 68 7.45 -7.61 -1.00
CA ILE A 68 7.97 -6.61 -0.07
C ILE A 68 9.49 -6.54 -0.23
N PRO A 69 10.02 -5.53 -0.96
CA PRO A 69 11.45 -5.30 -1.05
C PRO A 69 12.09 -5.04 0.33
N GLN A 70 13.34 -5.48 0.51
CA GLN A 70 14.06 -5.32 1.78
C GLN A 70 14.11 -3.86 2.27
N ARG A 71 14.21 -2.88 1.35
CA ARG A 71 14.21 -1.44 1.70
C ARG A 71 12.93 -0.97 2.40
N PHE A 72 11.82 -1.69 2.25
CA PHE A 72 10.53 -1.36 2.86
C PHE A 72 10.18 -2.24 4.06
N SER A 73 11.10 -3.10 4.50
CA SER A 73 10.82 -4.06 5.58
C SER A 73 10.44 -3.41 6.91
N HIS A 74 10.94 -2.21 7.17
CA HIS A 74 10.64 -1.44 8.37
C HIS A 74 9.19 -0.93 8.44
N ALA A 75 8.44 -0.99 7.34
CA ALA A 75 7.03 -0.60 7.26
C ALA A 75 6.09 -1.81 7.16
N CYS A 76 6.62 -3.03 7.33
CA CYS A 76 5.91 -4.29 7.22
C CYS A 76 6.28 -5.16 8.43
N PHE A 77 5.31 -5.41 9.30
CA PHE A 77 5.58 -6.01 10.61
C PHE A 77 5.11 -7.46 10.67
N ASN A 78 6.04 -8.40 10.85
CA ASN A 78 5.71 -9.73 11.30
C ASN A 78 5.21 -9.65 12.75
N ILE A 79 3.95 -9.99 12.96
CA ILE A 79 3.28 -9.86 14.27
C ILE A 79 2.84 -11.20 14.85
N ASP A 80 3.40 -12.31 14.34
CA ASP A 80 3.13 -13.66 14.85
C ASP A 80 3.27 -13.76 16.39
N ASP A 81 4.21 -13.04 16.99
CA ASP A 81 4.53 -13.12 18.42
C ASP A 81 3.56 -12.35 19.33
N ILE A 82 2.77 -11.45 18.77
CA ILE A 82 1.82 -10.58 19.50
C ILE A 82 0.39 -10.66 18.99
N SER A 83 0.15 -11.29 17.85
CA SER A 83 -1.18 -11.50 17.31
C SER A 83 -1.96 -12.44 18.23
N LYS A 84 -3.27 -12.18 18.36
CA LYS A 84 -4.19 -13.14 18.99
C LYS A 84 -4.35 -14.42 18.15
N PHE A 85 -3.92 -14.38 16.88
CA PHE A 85 -4.04 -15.47 15.92
C PHE A 85 -2.66 -15.81 15.30
N PRO A 86 -1.70 -16.31 16.10
CA PRO A 86 -0.33 -16.56 15.62
C PRO A 86 -0.25 -17.58 14.48
N SER A 87 -1.25 -18.46 14.36
CA SER A 87 -1.36 -19.42 13.26
C SER A 87 -1.67 -18.76 11.92
N GLU A 88 -2.11 -17.50 11.88
CA GLU A 88 -2.36 -16.77 10.63
C GLU A 88 -1.07 -16.28 9.96
N LYS A 89 0.09 -16.40 10.63
CA LYS A 89 1.40 -16.03 10.08
C LYS A 89 1.39 -14.58 9.55
N GLU A 90 0.83 -13.68 10.35
CA GLU A 90 0.41 -12.34 9.93
C GLU A 90 1.61 -11.39 9.75
N VAL A 91 1.60 -10.70 8.61
CA VAL A 91 2.44 -9.54 8.34
C VAL A 91 1.51 -8.34 8.14
N LEU A 92 1.62 -7.37 9.04
CA LEU A 92 0.84 -6.15 9.03
C LEU A 92 1.58 -5.04 8.28
N LEU A 93 1.03 -4.61 7.15
CA LEU A 93 1.54 -3.48 6.38
C LEU A 93 0.96 -2.18 6.94
N GLN A 94 1.79 -1.14 6.98
CA GLN A 94 1.35 0.17 7.44
C GLN A 94 0.31 0.83 6.52
N PRO A 95 -0.47 1.79 7.06
CA PRO A 95 -1.28 2.71 6.27
C PRO A 95 -0.48 3.40 5.17
N TYR A 96 -1.18 3.76 4.10
CA TYR A 96 -0.63 4.47 2.95
C TYR A 96 0.57 3.73 2.31
N THR A 97 0.47 2.41 2.23
CA THR A 97 1.39 1.61 1.42
C THR A 97 0.99 1.75 -0.05
N CYS A 98 1.94 2.16 -0.90
CA CYS A 98 1.77 2.29 -2.33
C CYS A 98 2.26 1.03 -3.05
N PHE A 99 1.45 0.56 -3.98
CA PHE A 99 1.66 -0.65 -4.76
C PHE A 99 1.71 -0.35 -6.25
N ARG A 100 2.51 -1.12 -6.98
CA ARG A 100 2.40 -1.25 -8.43
C ARG A 100 1.95 -2.65 -8.80
N VAL A 101 1.02 -2.74 -9.74
CA VAL A 101 0.65 -4.01 -10.37
C VAL A 101 1.73 -4.44 -11.36
N LEU A 102 2.31 -5.63 -11.15
CA LEU A 102 3.40 -6.15 -11.97
C LEU A 102 2.94 -6.74 -13.30
N ASN A 103 1.80 -7.45 -13.27
CA ASN A 103 1.22 -8.16 -14.41
C ASN A 103 -0.30 -8.01 -14.40
N ASN A 104 -0.92 -8.18 -15.58
CA ASN A 104 -2.39 -8.22 -15.65
C ASN A 104 -2.91 -9.39 -14.80
N PRO A 105 -4.11 -9.26 -14.19
CA PRO A 105 -4.62 -10.28 -13.29
C PRO A 105 -4.77 -11.61 -14.03
N THR A 106 -4.33 -12.69 -13.41
CA THR A 106 -4.40 -14.03 -13.98
C THR A 106 -5.42 -14.86 -13.22
N GLN A 107 -6.18 -15.69 -13.95
CA GLN A 107 -7.00 -16.69 -13.29
C GLN A 107 -6.18 -17.94 -13.01
N SER A 108 -6.39 -18.52 -11.85
CA SER A 108 -5.78 -19.77 -11.44
C SER A 108 -6.80 -20.61 -10.69
N ASN A 109 -6.75 -21.92 -10.89
CA ASN A 109 -7.49 -22.84 -10.05
C ASN A 109 -6.55 -23.29 -8.92
N ASP A 110 -6.87 -22.92 -7.68
CA ASP A 110 -6.15 -23.37 -6.50
C ASP A 110 -7.09 -24.20 -5.64
N SER A 111 -6.81 -25.49 -5.52
CA SER A 111 -7.57 -26.41 -4.68
C SER A 111 -9.07 -26.46 -5.02
N GLY A 112 -9.41 -26.38 -6.30
CA GLY A 112 -10.80 -26.41 -6.80
C GLY A 112 -11.53 -25.06 -6.73
N LYS A 113 -10.83 -23.98 -6.35
CA LYS A 113 -11.37 -22.62 -6.31
C LYS A 113 -10.74 -21.76 -7.41
N ASP A 114 -11.58 -21.15 -8.23
CA ASP A 114 -11.12 -20.16 -9.20
C ASP A 114 -10.77 -18.86 -8.46
N LEU A 115 -9.50 -18.48 -8.58
CA LEU A 115 -8.91 -17.32 -7.93
C LEU A 115 -8.26 -16.43 -8.97
N THR A 116 -8.55 -15.14 -8.87
CA THR A 116 -7.80 -14.11 -9.60
C THR A 116 -6.57 -13.71 -8.81
N LYS A 117 -5.38 -13.91 -9.37
CA LYS A 117 -4.10 -13.49 -8.79
C LYS A 117 -3.75 -12.09 -9.29
N ILE A 118 -3.45 -11.20 -8.34
CA ILE A 118 -3.02 -9.83 -8.58
C ILE A 118 -1.61 -9.68 -8.00
N GLU A 119 -0.61 -9.55 -8.86
CA GLU A 119 0.78 -9.45 -8.44
C GLU A 119 1.17 -8.00 -8.19
N LEU A 120 1.61 -7.71 -6.96
CA LEU A 120 1.92 -6.37 -6.48
C LEU A 120 3.36 -6.29 -6.01
N VAL A 121 3.97 -5.12 -6.16
CA VAL A 121 5.21 -4.76 -5.47
C VAL A 121 5.00 -3.47 -4.69
N ILE A 122 5.54 -3.39 -3.48
CA ILE A 122 5.56 -2.12 -2.74
C ILE A 122 6.55 -1.17 -3.42
N GLU A 123 6.05 0.01 -3.76
CA GLU A 123 6.85 1.08 -4.39
C GLU A 123 7.15 2.22 -3.41
N GLY A 124 6.31 2.43 -2.40
CA GLY A 124 6.53 3.44 -1.36
C GLY A 124 5.65 3.19 -0.14
N THR A 125 6.01 3.78 1.01
CA THR A 125 5.25 3.68 2.26
C THR A 125 5.27 5.02 3.00
N ALA A 126 4.27 5.27 3.86
CA ALA A 126 4.21 6.47 4.68
C ALA A 126 5.45 6.74 5.55
N CYS A 127 6.10 5.69 6.06
CA CYS A 127 7.29 5.85 6.91
C CYS A 127 8.54 6.33 6.16
N ASN A 128 8.59 6.18 4.84
CA ASN A 128 9.67 6.76 4.03
C ASN A 128 9.30 8.15 3.50
N LEU A 129 8.17 8.71 3.95
CA LEU A 129 7.76 10.03 3.52
C LEU A 129 8.32 11.10 4.46
N SER A 130 9.14 11.99 3.92
CA SER A 130 9.68 13.16 4.58
C SER A 130 9.36 14.40 3.75
N GLY A 131 8.61 15.35 4.30
CA GLY A 131 8.29 16.62 3.62
C GLY A 131 6.99 17.22 4.12
N VAL A 132 6.90 18.55 4.08
CA VAL A 132 5.66 19.32 4.20
C VAL A 132 5.73 20.36 3.09
N TRP A 133 4.72 20.42 2.23
CA TRP A 133 4.61 21.48 1.22
C TRP A 133 3.26 22.17 1.40
N THR A 134 3.27 23.48 1.54
CA THR A 134 2.04 24.28 1.68
C THR A 134 1.67 24.80 0.29
N CYS A 135 0.52 24.40 -0.24
CA CYS A 135 0.12 24.72 -1.62
C CYS A 135 -0.46 26.13 -1.82
N ASP A 136 -0.26 27.06 -0.88
CA ASP A 136 -0.74 28.43 -1.03
C ASP A 136 0.37 29.45 -0.77
N ASP A 137 0.49 30.41 -1.68
CA ASP A 137 1.27 31.66 -1.56
C ASP A 137 0.76 32.57 -0.41
N ASN A 138 -0.21 32.11 0.38
CA ASN A 138 -0.67 32.76 1.61
C ASN A 138 0.00 32.11 2.81
N GLU A 139 1.21 32.56 3.12
CA GLU A 139 2.02 32.18 4.30
C GLU A 139 1.26 32.29 5.64
N LEU A 140 0.10 32.96 5.66
CA LEU A 140 -0.65 33.30 6.86
C LEU A 140 -1.68 32.24 7.30
N ASN A 141 -1.95 31.18 6.52
CA ASN A 141 -3.03 30.23 6.85
C ASN A 141 -2.64 28.75 6.74
N VAL A 142 -1.64 28.35 7.52
CA VAL A 142 -1.14 26.95 7.68
C VAL A 142 -2.25 25.92 7.97
N LYS A 143 -3.40 26.34 8.51
CA LYS A 143 -4.54 25.45 8.81
C LYS A 143 -5.26 24.91 7.57
N ASP A 144 -5.14 25.59 6.44
CA ASP A 144 -5.73 25.18 5.16
C ASP A 144 -4.70 24.56 4.21
N ALA A 145 -3.42 24.56 4.58
CA ALA A 145 -2.37 23.94 3.79
C ALA A 145 -2.55 22.41 3.72
N GLY A 146 -2.58 21.87 2.49
CA GLY A 146 -2.46 20.43 2.28
C GLY A 146 -1.14 19.94 2.87
N THR A 147 -1.16 18.79 3.57
CA THR A 147 0.09 18.12 3.95
C THR A 147 0.40 17.08 2.89
N TYR A 148 1.59 17.19 2.29
CA TYR A 148 2.08 16.24 1.34
C TYR A 148 3.30 15.54 1.87
N CYS A 149 3.27 14.21 1.80
CA CYS A 149 4.33 13.37 2.32
C CYS A 149 5.12 12.82 1.12
N ILE A 150 6.43 13.12 1.04
CA ILE A 150 7.29 12.78 -0.11
C ILE A 150 8.29 11.66 0.26
N SER A 151 8.23 10.51 -0.42
CA SER A 151 9.30 9.49 -0.33
C SER A 151 10.12 9.56 -1.60
N HIS A 152 11.45 9.65 -1.48
CA HIS A 152 12.35 9.51 -2.60
C HIS A 152 13.05 8.14 -2.59
N TYR A 153 13.31 7.58 -3.76
CA TYR A 153 14.30 6.51 -3.92
C TYR A 153 14.98 6.64 -5.28
N ARG A 154 16.27 6.97 -5.28
CA ARG A 154 17.00 7.38 -6.49
C ARG A 154 16.26 8.54 -7.15
N GLN A 155 15.94 8.40 -8.42
CA GLN A 155 15.15 9.37 -9.17
C GLN A 155 13.65 9.24 -8.91
N LYS A 156 13.14 8.22 -8.21
CA LYS A 156 11.68 8.07 -8.01
C LYS A 156 11.19 8.89 -6.83
N VAL A 157 10.03 9.50 -6.99
CA VAL A 157 9.32 10.27 -5.96
C VAL A 157 7.93 9.67 -5.77
N PHE A 158 7.46 9.57 -4.53
CA PHE A 158 6.10 9.20 -4.18
C PHE A 158 5.51 10.30 -3.32
N TRP A 159 4.29 10.70 -3.63
CA TRP A 159 3.64 11.88 -3.11
C TRP A 159 2.26 11.47 -2.65
N PHE A 160 1.87 11.85 -1.43
CA PHE A 160 0.56 11.59 -0.86
C PHE A 160 -0.10 12.91 -0.51
N GLU A 161 -1.23 13.23 -1.11
CA GLU A 161 -1.97 14.47 -0.90
C GLU A 161 -3.06 14.35 0.15
N ARG A 162 -3.10 15.35 1.04
CA ARG A 162 -4.29 15.66 1.82
C ARG A 162 -4.96 16.89 1.23
N GLN A 163 -6.19 16.74 0.70
CA GLN A 163 -7.01 17.87 0.28
C GLN A 163 -7.25 18.83 1.46
N SER A 164 -7.26 20.14 1.19
CA SER A 164 -7.62 21.15 2.19
C SER A 164 -9.05 20.89 2.70
N LYS A 165 -9.28 21.14 4.00
CA LYS A 165 -10.54 20.87 4.74
C LYS A 165 -10.97 19.40 4.88
N ALA A 166 -10.22 18.42 4.37
CA ALA A 166 -10.53 17.01 4.59
C ALA A 166 -10.28 16.59 6.05
N ARG A 167 -11.36 16.11 6.70
CA ARG A 167 -11.29 15.36 7.96
C ARG A 167 -10.47 14.08 7.68
N TRP A 168 -9.19 14.10 8.02
CA TRP A 168 -8.30 12.93 8.19
C TRP A 168 -7.99 12.02 6.98
N ASN A 169 -8.58 12.25 5.80
CA ASN A 169 -8.39 11.39 4.63
C ASN A 169 -7.31 11.96 3.68
N PHE A 170 -6.28 11.17 3.37
CA PHE A 170 -5.39 11.44 2.23
C PHE A 170 -6.12 11.00 0.94
N ALA A 171 -6.17 11.89 -0.05
CA ALA A 171 -7.05 11.81 -1.20
C ALA A 171 -6.35 11.29 -2.47
N ASN A 172 -5.08 11.65 -2.69
CA ASN A 172 -4.38 11.30 -3.93
C ASN A 172 -2.99 10.74 -3.63
N VAL A 173 -2.52 9.79 -4.44
CA VAL A 173 -1.10 9.42 -4.51
C VAL A 173 -0.59 9.80 -5.89
N CYS A 174 0.59 10.36 -6.02
CA CYS A 174 1.29 10.39 -7.30
C CYS A 174 2.69 9.80 -7.14
N CYS A 175 3.22 9.26 -8.23
CA CYS A 175 4.61 8.88 -8.30
C CYS A 175 5.26 9.64 -9.45
N GLY A 176 6.54 9.94 -9.33
CA GLY A 176 7.26 10.66 -10.35
C GLY A 176 8.70 10.23 -10.48
N THR A 177 9.38 10.78 -11.48
CA THR A 177 10.83 10.65 -11.64
C THR A 177 11.44 12.05 -11.72
N ILE A 178 12.49 12.30 -10.94
CA ILE A 178 13.37 13.46 -11.04
C ILE A 178 14.41 13.12 -12.09
N ASN A 179 14.42 13.87 -13.20
CA ASN A 179 15.45 13.70 -14.22
C ASN A 179 16.79 14.30 -13.78
N ASN A 180 17.82 14.22 -14.63
CA ASN A 180 19.15 14.79 -14.30
C ASN A 180 19.15 16.32 -14.23
N ASP A 181 18.11 16.96 -14.76
CA ASP A 181 17.91 18.41 -14.76
C ASP A 181 17.05 18.89 -13.57
N TYR A 182 16.81 18.00 -12.60
CA TYR A 182 15.97 18.23 -11.42
C TYR A 182 14.50 18.52 -11.70
N GLU A 183 14.01 18.28 -12.92
CA GLU A 183 12.59 18.37 -13.23
C GLU A 183 11.86 17.12 -12.75
N LEU A 184 10.75 17.33 -12.05
CA LEU A 184 9.87 16.27 -11.56
C LEU A 184 8.73 16.04 -12.56
N THR A 185 8.70 14.85 -13.17
CA THR A 185 7.52 14.37 -13.91
C THR A 185 6.67 13.50 -12.99
N ILE A 186 5.39 13.85 -12.79
CA ILE A 186 4.45 13.10 -11.93
C ILE A 186 3.37 12.38 -12.74
N GLN A 187 3.00 11.19 -12.26
CA GLN A 187 1.82 10.43 -12.65
C GLN A 187 0.95 10.22 -11.41
N TRP A 188 -0.29 10.71 -11.45
CA TRP A 188 -1.28 10.48 -10.40
C TRP A 188 -1.77 9.03 -10.43
N GLY A 189 -1.86 8.43 -9.24
CA GLY A 189 -2.43 7.14 -8.96
C GLY A 189 -3.74 7.32 -8.19
N ASP A 190 -4.80 6.71 -8.72
CA ASP A 190 -6.11 6.75 -8.10
C ASP A 190 -6.26 5.65 -7.04
N LEU A 191 -7.14 5.86 -6.06
CA LEU A 191 -7.76 4.71 -5.40
C LEU A 191 -8.57 3.98 -6.49
N PRO A 192 -8.44 2.64 -6.66
CA PRO A 192 -9.36 1.89 -7.49
C PRO A 192 -10.74 1.85 -6.80
N LEU A 193 -11.44 2.97 -6.81
CA LEU A 193 -12.84 3.07 -6.43
C LEU A 193 -13.63 2.58 -7.64
N VAL A 194 -14.14 1.36 -7.56
CA VAL A 194 -15.25 0.99 -8.43
C VAL A 194 -16.43 1.82 -7.94
N HIS A 195 -16.80 2.85 -8.70
CA HIS A 195 -18.09 3.49 -8.50
C HIS A 195 -19.15 2.46 -8.86
N ASP A 196 -19.91 1.99 -7.88
CA ASP A 196 -21.19 1.34 -8.14
C ASP A 196 -22.03 2.36 -8.92
N LYS A 197 -22.37 2.01 -10.16
CA LYS A 197 -23.31 2.78 -10.99
C LYS A 197 -24.72 2.61 -10.45
#